data_AF-A0A660RG66-F1
#
_entry.id   AF-A0A660RG66-F1
#
_cell.length_a   1.000
_cell.length_b   1.000
_cell.length_c   1.000
_cell.angle_alpha   90.00
_cell.angle_beta   90.00
_cell.angle_gamma   90.00
#
_symmetry.space_group_name_H-M   'P 1'
#
loop_
_entity.id
_entity.type
_entity.pdbx_description
1 polymer ?
#
loop_
_entity_poly.entity_id
_entity_poly.type
_entity_poly.pdbx_seq_one_letter_code
_entity_poly.pdbx_strand_id
1 'polypeptide(L)'
;MGENVNRGFYVLLITIHDEMIVKRGKKVFHLIDGKYLYVGSAMNSLSGRIKYHLSPRKSGRWHVDEILGSERAKIELAILVPSERRLEEDLSIRLSTMKNTFDVVKGFGSSDVKTEGNLFRILNLERALKTLLILLLDVKKGSDKNDSLLDGLGEFTLRWNSQRSDKEDQPKF
;
A
#
# COMPACT_ATOMS: atom_id res chain seq x y z
N MET A 1 -15.12 -25.88 1.26
CA MET A 1 -14.42 -25.10 2.31
C MET A 1 -13.09 -24.69 1.72
N GLY A 2 -12.94 -23.41 1.35
CA GLY A 2 -11.71 -22.95 0.70
C GLY A 2 -10.54 -23.02 1.67
N GLU A 3 -9.38 -23.47 1.21
CA GLU A 3 -8.14 -23.49 2.00
C GLU A 3 -7.88 -22.09 2.58
N ASN A 4 -7.59 -22.03 3.88
CA ASN A 4 -7.15 -20.79 4.53
C ASN A 4 -5.75 -20.43 4.01
N VAL A 5 -5.69 -19.71 2.89
CA VAL A 5 -4.44 -19.21 2.30
C VAL A 5 -3.74 -18.30 3.32
N ASN A 6 -2.67 -18.80 3.95
CA ASN A 6 -1.86 -18.05 4.92
C ASN A 6 -0.60 -17.47 4.26
N ARG A 7 -0.71 -17.01 3.02
CA ARG A 7 0.36 -16.38 2.25
C ARG A 7 -0.22 -15.30 1.33
N GLY A 8 0.63 -14.45 0.77
CA GLY A 8 0.21 -13.37 -0.11
C GLY A 8 1.00 -12.11 0.19
N PHE A 9 0.32 -10.97 0.24
CA PHE A 9 0.95 -9.68 0.54
C PHE A 9 0.14 -8.88 1.56
N TYR A 10 0.71 -7.78 2.01
CA TYR A 10 0.07 -6.89 2.97
C TYR A 10 0.38 -5.43 2.66
N VAL A 11 -0.49 -4.56 3.16
CA VAL A 11 -0.30 -3.11 3.14
C VAL A 11 -0.37 -2.59 4.56
N LEU A 12 0.66 -1.86 5.00
CA LEU A 12 0.67 -1.15 6.28
C LEU A 12 0.39 0.32 6.03
N LEU A 13 -0.57 0.90 6.75
CA LEU A 13 -0.67 2.35 6.93
C LEU A 13 0.16 2.73 8.15
N ILE A 14 1.19 3.52 7.93
CA ILE A 14 2.14 3.95 8.96
C ILE A 14 2.05 5.46 9.10
N THR A 15 1.82 5.96 10.30
CA THR A 15 2.05 7.36 10.63
C THR A 15 3.49 7.51 11.09
N ILE A 16 4.20 8.48 10.53
CA ILE A 16 5.51 8.93 11.00
C ILE A 16 5.30 10.32 11.61
N HIS A 17 5.69 10.44 12.87
CA HIS A 17 5.75 11.69 13.62
C HIS A 17 7.15 12.26 13.55
N ASP A 18 7.27 13.52 13.14
CA ASP A 18 8.55 14.20 12.91
C ASP A 18 9.39 13.56 11.80
N GLU A 19 10.38 14.31 11.31
CA GLU A 19 11.32 13.77 10.33
C GLU A 19 12.25 12.71 10.94
N MET A 20 12.60 11.72 10.14
CA MET A 20 13.58 10.70 10.51
C MET A 20 14.45 10.28 9.32
N ILE A 21 15.71 9.96 9.62
CA ILE A 21 16.66 9.41 8.66
C ILE A 21 16.73 7.91 8.85
N VAL A 22 16.38 7.17 7.81
CA VAL A 22 16.41 5.70 7.79
C VAL A 22 17.60 5.23 6.96
N LYS A 23 18.43 4.35 7.52
CA LYS A 23 19.58 3.76 6.83
C LYS A 23 19.34 2.28 6.57
N ARG A 24 19.58 1.83 5.34
CA ARG A 24 19.52 0.41 4.98
C ARG A 24 20.69 0.07 4.05
N GLY A 25 21.70 -0.59 4.60
CA GLY A 25 22.96 -0.80 3.90
C GLY A 25 23.59 0.55 3.52
N LYS A 26 23.88 0.75 2.23
CA LYS A 26 24.44 2.01 1.70
C LYS A 26 23.39 3.07 1.37
N LYS A 27 22.09 2.74 1.44
CA LYS A 27 21.00 3.67 1.11
C LYS A 27 20.59 4.47 2.35
N VAL A 28 20.33 5.75 2.15
CA VAL A 28 19.82 6.68 3.16
C VAL A 28 18.50 7.25 2.64
N PHE A 29 17.47 7.22 3.48
CA PHE A 29 16.14 7.71 3.17
C PHE A 29 15.76 8.78 4.18
N HIS A 30 15.34 9.94 3.69
CA HIS A 30 14.80 11.01 4.51
C HIS A 30 13.28 10.90 4.49
N LEU A 31 12.71 10.51 5.62
CA LEU A 31 11.26 10.42 5.79
C LEU A 31 10.82 11.64 6.59
N ILE A 32 9.81 12.33 6.09
CA ILE A 32 9.25 13.51 6.76
C ILE A 32 7.91 13.15 7.39
N ASP A 33 7.44 14.01 8.29
CA ASP A 33 6.16 13.81 8.97
C ASP A 33 5.01 13.54 7.98
N GLY A 34 4.15 12.57 8.33
CA GLY A 34 2.97 12.24 7.56
C GLY A 34 2.60 10.75 7.57
N LYS A 35 1.68 10.39 6.66
CA LYS A 35 1.18 9.02 6.52
C LYS A 35 1.80 8.34 5.31
N TYR A 36 2.08 7.05 5.47
CA TYR A 36 2.77 6.23 4.49
C TYR A 36 2.03 4.90 4.29
N LEU A 37 1.99 4.42 3.05
CA LEU A 37 1.68 3.03 2.74
C LEU A 37 2.97 2.26 2.51
N TYR A 38 3.12 1.12 3.18
CA TYR A 38 4.16 0.15 2.88
C TYR A 38 3.53 -1.12 2.30
N VAL A 39 4.00 -1.55 1.14
CA VAL A 39 3.55 -2.79 0.47
C VAL A 39 4.62 -3.86 0.68
N GLY A 40 4.23 -5.00 1.28
CA GLY A 40 5.17 -6.07 1.61
C GLY A 40 4.66 -7.45 1.25
N SER A 41 5.60 -8.34 0.91
CA SER A 41 5.33 -9.74 0.57
C SER A 41 5.39 -10.64 1.80
N ALA A 42 4.52 -11.65 1.86
CA ALA A 42 4.46 -12.63 2.93
C ALA A 42 4.13 -14.03 2.40
N MET A 43 4.90 -14.50 1.42
CA MET A 43 4.67 -15.81 0.77
C MET A 43 4.90 -17.05 1.66
N ASN A 44 5.56 -16.90 2.81
CA ASN A 44 5.78 -18.02 3.74
C ASN A 44 4.73 -18.09 4.86
N SER A 45 4.30 -16.93 5.37
CA SER A 45 3.29 -16.82 6.42
C SER A 45 2.79 -15.38 6.51
N LEU A 46 1.58 -15.12 6.01
CA LEU A 46 0.97 -13.79 6.02
C LEU A 46 0.68 -13.33 7.45
N SER A 47 -0.02 -14.15 8.23
CA SER A 47 -0.30 -13.86 9.63
C SER A 47 0.98 -13.74 10.47
N GLY A 48 1.95 -14.62 10.25
CA GLY A 48 3.24 -14.57 10.94
C GLY A 48 4.03 -13.29 10.65
N ARG A 49 4.04 -12.84 9.40
CA ARG A 49 4.70 -11.58 8.99
C ARG A 49 4.06 -10.37 9.67
N ILE A 50 2.73 -10.29 9.68
CA ILE A 50 2.02 -9.18 10.34
C ILE A 50 2.24 -9.20 11.85
N LYS A 51 2.13 -10.36 12.49
CA LYS A 51 2.39 -10.50 13.94
C LYS A 51 3.78 -9.98 14.31
N TYR A 52 4.79 -10.27 13.49
CA TYR A 52 6.14 -9.74 13.66
C TYR A 52 6.20 -8.21 13.45
N HIS A 53 5.53 -7.64 12.45
CA HIS A 53 5.48 -6.19 12.28
C HIS A 53 4.74 -5.46 13.40
N LEU A 54 3.86 -6.12 14.14
CA LEU A 54 3.20 -5.56 15.31
C LEU A 54 4.01 -5.73 16.61
N SER A 55 5.01 -6.62 16.67
CA SER A 55 5.78 -6.84 17.89
C SER A 55 6.80 -5.72 18.15
N PRO A 56 6.97 -5.20 19.37
CA PRO A 56 7.80 -4.02 19.62
C PRO A 56 9.29 -4.21 19.26
N ARG A 57 9.83 -5.42 19.44
CA ARG A 57 11.23 -5.72 19.09
C ARG A 57 11.35 -6.01 17.61
N LYS A 58 12.17 -5.21 16.92
CA LYS A 58 12.52 -5.42 15.51
C LYS A 58 13.94 -5.95 15.41
N SER A 59 14.15 -6.97 14.58
CA SER A 59 15.49 -7.50 14.29
C SER A 59 16.13 -6.84 13.06
N GLY A 60 15.53 -5.77 12.51
CA GLY A 60 15.96 -5.14 11.26
C GLY A 60 15.93 -6.11 10.07
N ARG A 61 15.10 -7.15 10.09
CA ARG A 61 15.12 -8.17 9.03
C ARG A 61 14.48 -7.64 7.75
N TRP A 62 13.36 -6.94 7.86
CA TRP A 62 12.60 -6.39 6.74
C TRP A 62 12.88 -4.90 6.59
N HIS A 63 12.83 -4.35 5.38
CA HIS A 63 13.14 -2.93 5.17
C HIS A 63 12.27 -1.99 6.02
N VAL A 64 10.99 -2.31 6.17
CA VAL A 64 10.06 -1.51 7.01
C VAL A 64 10.39 -1.56 8.50
N ASP A 65 11.18 -2.54 8.95
CA ASP A 65 11.61 -2.62 10.36
C ASP A 65 12.49 -1.45 10.77
N GLU A 66 13.25 -0.88 9.83
CA GLU A 66 14.07 0.32 10.08
C GLU A 66 13.20 1.56 10.40
N ILE A 67 11.93 1.53 9.98
CA ILE A 67 10.94 2.56 10.32
C ILE A 67 10.24 2.17 11.62
N LEU A 68 9.72 0.95 11.68
CA LEU A 68 8.89 0.47 12.79
C LEU A 68 9.64 0.23 14.10
N GLY A 69 10.98 0.23 14.08
CA GLY A 69 11.81 0.21 15.29
C GLY A 69 11.93 1.57 15.97
N SER A 70 11.47 2.64 15.32
CA SER A 70 11.49 4.01 15.85
C SER A 70 10.20 4.31 16.62
N GLU A 71 10.31 4.97 17.77
CA GLU A 71 9.16 5.47 18.55
C GLU A 71 8.34 6.52 17.79
N ARG A 72 8.94 7.12 16.74
CA ARG A 72 8.29 8.07 15.84
C ARG A 72 7.32 7.41 14.85
N ALA A 73 7.34 6.09 14.70
CA ALA A 73 6.52 5.39 13.73
C ALA A 73 5.43 4.56 14.40
N LYS A 74 4.20 4.64 13.87
CA LYS A 74 3.05 3.88 14.37
C LYS A 74 2.29 3.23 13.22
N ILE A 75 2.00 1.94 13.33
CA ILE A 75 1.06 1.26 12.42
C ILE A 75 -0.36 1.63 12.83
N GLU A 76 -1.12 2.25 11.93
CA GLU A 76 -2.53 2.57 12.14
C GLU A 76 -3.46 1.47 11.61
N LEU A 77 -3.04 0.81 10.53
CA LEU A 77 -3.82 -0.24 9.87
C LEU A 77 -2.88 -1.23 9.20
N ALA A 78 -3.25 -2.51 9.25
CA ALA A 78 -2.65 -3.57 8.43
C ALA A 78 -3.74 -4.24 7.61
N ILE A 79 -3.61 -4.20 6.28
CA ILE A 79 -4.49 -4.90 5.34
C ILE A 79 -3.76 -6.16 4.90
N LEU A 80 -4.37 -7.31 5.13
CA LEU A 80 -3.86 -8.61 4.72
C LEU A 80 -4.56 -9.02 3.43
N VAL A 81 -3.79 -9.42 2.43
CA VAL A 81 -4.30 -9.84 1.12
C VAL A 81 -3.83 -11.27 0.85
N PRO A 82 -4.61 -12.28 1.27
CA PRO A 82 -4.33 -13.68 0.96
C PRO A 82 -4.27 -13.92 -0.54
N SER A 83 -3.19 -14.54 -1.01
CA SER A 83 -2.99 -14.88 -2.42
C SER A 83 -1.87 -15.90 -2.56
N GLU A 84 -2.10 -16.93 -3.37
CA GLU A 84 -1.04 -17.88 -3.78
C GLU A 84 -0.06 -17.25 -4.78
N ARG A 85 -0.46 -16.17 -5.46
CA ARG A 85 0.33 -15.41 -6.42
C ARG A 85 1.04 -14.23 -5.75
N ARG A 86 2.22 -13.89 -6.25
CA ARG A 86 2.94 -12.64 -5.92
C ARG A 86 2.30 -11.48 -6.68
N LEU A 87 1.46 -10.71 -5.99
CA LEU A 87 0.68 -9.59 -6.54
C LEU A 87 1.12 -8.23 -5.95
N GLU A 88 2.04 -8.23 -4.98
CA GLU A 88 2.57 -7.03 -4.34
C GLU A 88 3.24 -6.09 -5.33
N GLU A 89 3.93 -6.65 -6.34
CA GLU A 89 4.65 -5.86 -7.34
C GLU A 89 3.67 -5.08 -8.23
N ASP A 90 2.57 -5.70 -8.66
CA ASP A 90 1.54 -5.04 -9.46
C ASP A 90 0.93 -3.86 -8.69
N LEU A 91 0.63 -4.06 -7.40
CA LEU A 91 0.15 -2.98 -6.55
C LEU A 91 1.19 -1.84 -6.44
N SER A 92 2.44 -2.14 -6.13
CA SER A 92 3.50 -1.12 -6.00
C SER A 92 3.73 -0.36 -7.31
N ILE A 93 3.70 -1.04 -8.46
CA ILE A 93 3.79 -0.40 -9.78
C ILE A 93 2.61 0.57 -9.96
N ARG A 94 1.37 0.14 -9.72
CA ARG A 94 0.17 0.98 -9.88
C ARG A 94 0.17 2.17 -8.93
N LEU A 95 0.57 2.00 -7.67
CA LEU A 95 0.70 3.12 -6.74
C LEU A 95 1.75 4.14 -7.22
N SER A 96 2.86 3.65 -7.79
CA SER A 96 3.94 4.52 -8.27
C SER A 96 3.56 5.41 -9.47
N THR A 97 2.54 5.05 -10.26
CA THR A 97 2.08 5.87 -11.39
C THR A 97 1.18 7.02 -10.94
N MET A 98 0.65 6.99 -9.71
CA MET A 98 -0.34 7.94 -9.20
C MET A 98 0.30 9.10 -8.44
N LYS A 99 1.17 9.86 -9.12
CA LYS A 99 2.03 10.90 -8.52
C LYS A 99 1.28 12.03 -7.77
N ASN A 100 0.00 12.27 -8.09
CA ASN A 100 -0.83 13.26 -7.39
C ASN A 100 -1.46 12.73 -6.09
N THR A 101 -1.24 11.46 -5.75
CA THR A 101 -1.81 10.79 -4.57
C THR A 101 -0.72 10.21 -3.69
N PHE A 102 0.30 9.64 -4.31
CA PHE A 102 1.42 9.00 -3.65
C PHE A 102 2.75 9.56 -4.14
N ASP A 103 3.63 9.85 -3.18
CA ASP A 103 5.04 10.10 -3.46
C ASP A 103 5.85 8.88 -3.03
N VAL A 104 6.54 8.26 -3.98
CA VAL A 104 7.28 7.01 -3.74
C VAL A 104 8.64 7.31 -3.13
N VAL A 105 8.96 6.65 -2.02
CA VAL A 105 10.30 6.67 -1.44
C VAL A 105 11.19 5.75 -2.27
N LYS A 106 11.78 6.34 -3.34
CA LYS A 106 12.52 5.61 -4.36
C LYS A 106 13.61 4.72 -3.76
N GLY A 107 13.62 3.46 -4.16
CA GLY A 107 14.61 2.46 -3.76
C GLY A 107 14.36 1.82 -2.40
N PHE A 108 13.33 2.23 -1.65
CA PHE A 108 12.98 1.63 -0.36
C PHE A 108 12.21 0.33 -0.56
N GLY A 109 12.68 -0.77 0.04
CA GLY A 109 12.00 -2.06 -0.01
C GLY A 109 11.99 -2.76 -1.38
N SER A 110 12.63 -2.19 -2.40
CA SER A 110 12.62 -2.71 -3.79
C SER A 110 13.92 -3.43 -4.21
N SER A 111 14.65 -4.00 -3.25
CA SER A 111 15.98 -4.59 -3.50
C SER A 111 16.00 -5.71 -4.55
N ASP A 112 14.88 -6.43 -4.72
CA ASP A 112 14.81 -7.64 -5.56
C ASP A 112 13.85 -7.51 -6.75
N VAL A 113 13.28 -6.32 -7.01
CA VAL A 113 12.12 -6.15 -7.91
C VAL A 113 12.13 -4.85 -8.73
N LYS A 114 11.37 -4.84 -9.83
CA LYS A 114 11.30 -3.73 -10.81
C LYS A 114 10.54 -2.47 -10.32
N THR A 115 10.07 -2.46 -9.07
CA THR A 115 9.29 -1.35 -8.51
C THR A 115 10.19 -0.14 -8.22
N GLU A 116 9.69 1.08 -8.42
CA GLU A 116 10.41 2.30 -7.98
C GLU A 116 10.68 2.29 -6.46
N GLY A 117 9.79 1.68 -5.68
CA GLY A 117 9.88 1.54 -4.23
C GLY A 117 8.61 0.86 -3.71
N ASN A 118 8.64 0.45 -2.45
CA ASN A 118 7.53 -0.21 -1.75
C ASN A 118 6.98 0.63 -0.58
N LEU A 119 7.48 1.86 -0.41
CA LEU A 119 7.03 2.82 0.59
C LEU A 119 6.54 4.09 -0.12
N PHE A 120 5.34 4.53 0.22
CA PHE A 120 4.63 5.60 -0.48
C PHE A 120 4.10 6.60 0.53
N ARG A 121 4.58 7.85 0.50
CA ARG A 121 3.97 8.94 1.27
C ARG A 121 2.62 9.28 0.67
N ILE A 122 1.62 9.43 1.52
CA ILE A 122 0.27 9.85 1.14
C ILE A 122 0.24 11.37 1.06
N LEU A 123 -0.10 11.90 -0.11
CA LEU A 123 -0.28 13.34 -0.33
C LEU A 123 -1.73 13.77 -0.08
N ASN A 124 -2.69 12.87 -0.30
CA ASN A 124 -4.10 13.08 -0.01
C ASN A 124 -4.72 11.78 0.54
N LEU A 125 -5.13 11.79 1.81
CA LEU A 125 -5.58 10.58 2.51
C LEU A 125 -6.86 9.99 1.93
N GLU A 126 -7.87 10.82 1.65
CA GLU A 126 -9.15 10.34 1.13
C GLU A 126 -8.96 9.67 -0.24
N ARG A 127 -8.21 10.33 -1.14
CA ARG A 127 -7.91 9.78 -2.46
C ARG A 127 -7.08 8.50 -2.36
N ALA A 128 -6.07 8.49 -1.49
CA ALA A 128 -5.23 7.32 -1.27
C ALA A 128 -6.03 6.10 -0.81
N LEU A 129 -6.93 6.26 0.17
CA LEU A 129 -7.76 5.17 0.68
C LEU A 129 -8.77 4.67 -0.37
N LYS A 130 -9.42 5.58 -1.10
CA LYS A 130 -10.33 5.22 -2.20
C LYS A 130 -9.61 4.45 -3.31
N THR A 131 -8.47 4.96 -3.75
CA THR A 131 -7.64 4.32 -4.76
C THR A 131 -7.15 2.95 -4.31
N LEU A 132 -6.65 2.84 -3.08
CA LEU A 132 -6.18 1.57 -2.52
C LEU A 132 -7.31 0.54 -2.49
N LEU A 133 -8.52 0.93 -2.06
CA LEU A 133 -9.68 0.04 -2.05
C LEU A 133 -10.00 -0.48 -3.46
N ILE A 134 -10.08 0.40 -4.46
CA ILE A 134 -10.37 0.02 -5.85
C ILE A 134 -9.30 -0.96 -6.36
N LEU A 135 -8.02 -0.65 -6.16
CA LEU A 135 -6.92 -1.51 -6.60
C LEU A 135 -6.94 -2.89 -5.93
N LEU A 136 -7.22 -2.95 -4.63
CA LEU A 136 -7.32 -4.23 -3.92
C LEU A 136 -8.49 -5.08 -4.43
N LEU A 137 -9.62 -4.46 -4.78
CA LEU A 137 -10.74 -5.16 -5.39
C LEU A 137 -10.39 -5.69 -6.79
N ASP A 138 -9.68 -4.91 -7.61
CA ASP A 138 -9.25 -5.33 -8.95
C ASP A 138 -8.22 -6.46 -8.89
N VAL A 139 -7.26 -6.40 -7.97
CA VAL A 139 -6.29 -7.47 -7.72
C VAL A 139 -7.01 -8.76 -7.31
N LYS A 140 -8.09 -8.65 -6.51
CA LYS A 140 -8.92 -9.81 -6.13
C LYS A 140 -9.73 -10.35 -7.31
N LYS A 141 -10.34 -9.50 -8.15
CA LYS A 141 -11.06 -9.92 -9.39
C LYS A 141 -10.15 -10.66 -10.37
N GLY A 142 -8.90 -10.20 -10.51
CA GLY A 142 -7.89 -10.87 -11.33
C GLY A 142 -7.48 -12.24 -10.78
N SER A 143 -7.85 -12.54 -9.52
CA SER A 143 -7.67 -13.84 -8.86
C SER A 143 -8.96 -14.69 -8.88
N ASP A 144 -10.12 -14.08 -8.67
CA ASP A 144 -11.44 -14.74 -8.58
C ASP A 144 -12.38 -14.22 -9.67
N LYS A 145 -12.61 -15.01 -10.73
CA LYS A 145 -13.45 -14.61 -11.87
C LYS A 145 -14.98 -14.62 -11.63
N ASN A 146 -15.46 -14.81 -10.40
CA ASN A 146 -16.90 -14.85 -10.07
C ASN A 146 -17.18 -14.22 -8.70
N ASP A 147 -17.47 -12.92 -8.62
CA ASP A 147 -17.99 -12.31 -7.39
C ASP A 147 -18.99 -11.17 -7.73
N SER A 148 -20.28 -11.41 -7.47
CA SER A 148 -21.43 -10.57 -7.86
C SER A 148 -21.62 -9.31 -6.99
N LEU A 149 -20.81 -9.14 -5.95
CA LEU A 149 -20.80 -7.92 -5.11
C LEU A 149 -20.21 -6.71 -5.83
N LEU A 150 -19.49 -6.91 -6.94
CA LEU A 150 -18.68 -5.89 -7.59
C LEU A 150 -19.39 -5.18 -8.75
N ASP A 151 -20.51 -5.72 -9.22
CA ASP A 151 -21.34 -5.09 -10.25
C ASP A 151 -21.93 -3.76 -9.73
N GLY A 152 -22.35 -3.71 -8.46
CA GLY A 152 -22.84 -2.48 -7.82
C GLY A 152 -21.77 -1.40 -7.59
N LEU A 153 -20.50 -1.78 -7.42
CA LEU A 153 -19.39 -0.82 -7.27
C LEU A 153 -18.85 -0.34 -8.63
N GLY A 154 -18.98 -1.15 -9.68
CA GLY A 154 -18.73 -0.75 -11.06
C GLY A 154 -19.64 0.40 -11.49
N GLU A 155 -20.94 0.28 -11.21
CA GLU A 155 -21.91 1.36 -11.42
C GLU A 155 -21.59 2.61 -10.59
N PHE A 156 -21.18 2.44 -9.32
CA PHE A 156 -20.78 3.57 -8.47
C PHE A 156 -19.56 4.32 -9.02
N THR A 157 -18.54 3.59 -9.50
CA THR A 157 -17.30 4.18 -10.02
C THR A 157 -17.53 4.89 -11.36
N LEU A 158 -18.33 4.29 -12.25
CA LEU A 158 -18.75 4.93 -13.50
C LEU A 158 -19.57 6.20 -13.23
N ARG A 159 -20.53 6.13 -12.31
CA ARG A 159 -21.34 7.29 -11.88
C ARG A 159 -20.48 8.41 -11.26
N TRP A 160 -19.45 8.05 -10.49
CA TRP A 160 -18.53 9.03 -9.90
C TRP A 160 -17.67 9.75 -10.95
N ASN A 161 -17.23 9.04 -12.00
CA ASN A 161 -16.48 9.66 -13.10
C ASN A 161 -17.37 10.56 -13.98
N SER A 162 -18.62 10.16 -14.25
CA SER A 162 -19.58 11.00 -14.98
C SER A 162 -19.94 12.29 -14.23
N GLN A 163 -20.05 12.26 -12.90
CA GLN A 163 -20.28 13.47 -12.10
C GLN A 163 -19.10 14.45 -12.07
N ARG A 164 -17.93 14.03 -12.57
CA ARG A 164 -16.71 14.82 -12.60
C ARG A 164 -16.48 15.51 -13.95
N SER A 165 -16.87 14.88 -15.07
CA SER A 165 -16.82 15.54 -16.39
C SER A 165 -17.72 16.77 -16.45
N ASP A 166 -18.85 16.75 -15.74
CA ASP A 166 -19.81 17.86 -15.74
C ASP A 166 -19.37 19.05 -14.86
N LYS A 167 -18.30 18.92 -14.06
CA LYS A 167 -17.82 19.95 -13.13
C LYS A 167 -16.49 20.61 -13.50
N GLU A 168 -15.81 20.15 -14.56
CA GLU A 168 -14.51 20.70 -15.00
C GLU A 168 -14.62 21.73 -16.15
N ASP A 169 -15.82 21.99 -16.70
CA ASP A 169 -16.03 22.91 -17.85
C ASP A 169 -16.79 24.22 -17.53
N GLN A 170 -16.85 24.66 -16.27
CA GLN A 170 -17.39 25.99 -15.94
C GLN A 170 -16.25 27.02 -15.89
N PRO A 171 -16.17 27.99 -16.82
CA PRO A 171 -15.14 29.02 -16.76
C PRO A 171 -15.34 29.86 -15.48
N LYS A 172 -14.29 29.96 -14.69
CA LYS A 172 -14.24 30.88 -13.55
C LYS A 172 -14.17 32.30 -14.11
N PHE A 173 -15.27 33.05 -14.00
CA PHE A 173 -15.29 34.50 -14.14
C PHE A 173 -14.68 35.16 -12.90
#